data_AF-A0A8S1H7W5-F1
#
_entry.id   AF-A0A8S1H7W5-F1
#
_cell.length_a   1.000
_cell.length_b   1.000
_cell.length_c   1.000
_cell.angle_alpha   90.00
_cell.angle_beta   90.00
_cell.angle_gamma   90.00
#
_symmetry.space_group_name_H-M   'P 1'
#
loop_
_entity.id
_entity.type
_entity.pdbx_description
1 polymer ?
#
loop_
_entity_poly.entity_id
_entity_poly.type
_entity_poly.pdbx_seq_one_letter_code
_entity_poly.pdbx_strand_id
1 'polypeptide(L)'
;MNHCVAKRFVLEMAETSKIRLDSAIDLKNLPYPTNFFSHVFHVDVFYFLRQEDLPRIAAELLRVLQPGASVSCAMQFSKLKRLTEYGLLSESQWDPLRYLSAMEYSKFEDVKITYENDKNLGEYQILTARKPIDSFDSNDPEAMMNELAKQIKEERVNLEFLKNRRRKPDFEEKN
;
A
#
# COMPACT_ATOMS: atom_id res chain seq x y z
N MET A 1 -18.71 22.28 6.53
CA MET A 1 -17.30 22.20 6.93
C MET A 1 -16.71 20.93 6.36
N ASN A 2 -15.62 21.09 5.62
CA ASN A 2 -15.17 20.20 4.56
C ASN A 2 -14.79 18.80 5.06
N HIS A 3 -15.33 17.78 4.40
CA HIS A 3 -14.84 16.40 4.43
C HIS A 3 -13.32 16.42 4.22
N CYS A 4 -12.55 16.30 5.29
CA CYS A 4 -11.13 16.00 5.16
C CYS A 4 -11.04 14.68 4.38
N VAL A 5 -10.32 14.72 3.26
CA VAL A 5 -10.31 13.68 2.23
C VAL A 5 -9.49 12.49 2.74
N ALA A 6 -10.05 11.75 3.69
CA ALA A 6 -9.39 10.60 4.28
C ALA A 6 -9.35 9.44 3.29
N LYS A 7 -8.21 8.73 3.26
CA LYS A 7 -8.00 7.48 2.52
C LYS A 7 -8.14 7.59 0.99
N ARG A 8 -7.80 8.74 0.41
CA ARG A 8 -7.70 8.88 -1.04
C ARG A 8 -6.25 8.90 -1.50
N PHE A 9 -6.04 8.42 -2.72
CA PHE A 9 -4.76 8.50 -3.41
C PHE A 9 -5.00 8.93 -4.85
N VAL A 10 -3.93 9.40 -5.46
CA VAL A 10 -3.93 9.95 -6.81
C VAL A 10 -3.54 8.86 -7.79
N LEU A 11 -4.32 8.71 -8.85
CA LEU A 11 -4.07 7.84 -9.98
C LEU A 11 -3.86 8.69 -11.22
N GLU A 12 -2.76 8.45 -11.92
CA GLU A 12 -2.54 8.99 -13.25
C GLU A 12 -2.78 7.89 -14.28
N MET A 13 -3.67 8.16 -15.25
CA MET A 13 -3.91 7.27 -16.38
C MET A 13 -2.97 7.63 -17.52
N ALA A 14 -1.98 6.78 -17.80
CA ALA A 14 -0.93 7.05 -18.78
C ALA A 14 -1.48 7.36 -20.19
N GLU A 15 -2.55 6.69 -20.62
CA GLU A 15 -3.10 6.81 -21.98
C GLU A 15 -3.85 8.12 -22.21
N THR A 16 -4.38 8.72 -21.15
CA THR A 16 -5.23 9.92 -21.24
C THR A 16 -4.65 11.14 -20.52
N SER A 17 -3.55 10.94 -19.78
CA SER A 17 -2.96 11.90 -18.83
C SER A 17 -3.99 12.47 -17.83
N LYS A 18 -5.08 11.74 -17.58
CA LYS A 18 -6.11 12.15 -16.63
C LYS A 18 -5.72 11.73 -15.24
N ILE A 19 -5.95 12.64 -14.29
CA ILE A 19 -5.78 12.37 -12.86
C ILE A 19 -7.14 11.99 -12.27
N ARG A 20 -7.18 10.85 -11.57
CA ARG A 20 -8.33 10.39 -10.80
C ARG A 20 -7.97 10.32 -9.32
N LEU A 21 -8.87 10.82 -8.48
CA LEU A 21 -8.81 10.55 -7.05
C LEU A 21 -9.62 9.29 -6.75
N ASP A 22 -8.97 8.28 -6.22
CA ASP A 22 -9.62 7.05 -5.78
C ASP A 22 -9.47 6.87 -4.27
N SER A 23 -10.25 5.95 -3.69
CA SER A 23 -10.15 5.60 -2.28
C SER A 23 -9.93 4.11 -2.10
N ALA A 24 -8.84 3.76 -1.40
CA ALA A 24 -8.60 2.41 -0.92
C ALA A 24 -8.78 2.41 0.60
N ILE A 25 -9.73 1.61 1.08
CA ILE A 25 -10.02 1.53 2.52
C ILE A 25 -8.95 0.71 3.26
N ASP A 26 -8.35 -0.26 2.57
CA ASP A 26 -7.35 -1.19 3.09
C ASP A 26 -6.29 -1.48 2.02
N LEU A 27 -5.02 -1.21 2.33
CA LEU A 27 -3.89 -1.48 1.43
C LEU A 27 -3.55 -2.97 1.32
N LYS A 28 -4.12 -3.82 2.17
CA LYS A 28 -3.99 -5.28 2.09
C LYS A 28 -4.91 -5.91 1.04
N ASN A 29 -5.89 -5.14 0.53
CA ASN A 29 -6.87 -5.62 -0.44
C ASN A 29 -7.23 -4.46 -1.38
N LEU A 30 -6.34 -4.23 -2.34
CA LEU A 30 -6.47 -3.17 -3.32
C LEU A 30 -7.47 -3.60 -4.42
N PRO A 31 -8.47 -2.76 -4.76
CA PRO A 31 -9.51 -3.08 -5.74
C PRO A 31 -9.02 -2.94 -7.19
N TYR A 32 -7.78 -3.36 -7.46
CA TYR A 32 -7.16 -3.35 -8.78
C TYR A 32 -6.75 -4.76 -9.18
N PRO A 33 -6.81 -5.08 -10.48
CA PRO A 33 -6.34 -6.37 -10.96
C PRO A 33 -4.82 -6.50 -10.78
N THR A 34 -4.34 -7.73 -10.90
CA THR A 34 -2.90 -8.03 -10.95
C THR A 34 -2.24 -7.28 -12.12
N ASN A 35 -1.02 -6.78 -11.95
CA ASN A 35 -0.26 -6.05 -12.98
C ASN A 35 -0.97 -4.78 -13.53
N PHE A 36 -1.67 -4.05 -12.67
CA PHE A 36 -2.37 -2.82 -13.02
C PHE A 36 -1.46 -1.57 -13.01
N PHE A 37 -0.60 -1.41 -12.00
CA PHE A 37 0.21 -0.21 -11.81
C PHE A 37 1.61 -0.35 -12.44
N SER A 38 2.01 0.66 -13.22
CA SER A 38 3.38 0.79 -13.72
C SER A 38 4.35 1.30 -12.66
N HIS A 39 3.88 2.12 -11.71
CA HIS A 39 4.68 2.74 -10.65
C HIS A 39 3.78 3.04 -9.45
N VAL A 40 4.31 2.88 -8.23
CA VAL A 40 3.63 3.28 -6.99
C VAL A 40 4.52 4.24 -6.21
N PHE A 41 3.94 5.36 -5.77
CA PHE A 41 4.62 6.35 -4.94
C PHE A 41 3.96 6.41 -3.57
N HIS A 42 4.73 6.15 -2.53
CA HIS A 42 4.36 6.41 -1.15
C HIS A 42 5.16 7.62 -0.66
N VAL A 43 4.46 8.61 -0.11
CA VAL A 43 5.12 9.74 0.53
C VAL A 43 4.60 9.79 1.94
N ASP A 44 5.49 9.64 2.92
CA ASP A 44 5.09 9.83 4.31
C ASP A 44 3.98 8.83 4.77
N VAL A 45 3.91 7.63 4.17
CA VAL A 45 2.82 6.65 4.42
C VAL A 45 3.21 5.55 5.41
N PHE A 46 4.40 4.96 5.28
CA PHE A 46 4.69 3.65 5.86
C PHE A 46 4.67 3.62 7.40
N TYR A 47 4.91 4.75 8.06
CA TYR A 47 4.87 4.86 9.50
C TYR A 47 3.47 4.85 10.11
N PHE A 48 2.42 5.01 9.31
CA PHE A 48 1.03 4.79 9.71
C PHE A 48 0.56 3.35 9.50
N LEU A 49 1.39 2.52 8.87
CA LEU A 49 1.07 1.12 8.61
C LEU A 49 1.51 0.27 9.81
N ARG A 50 0.61 -0.61 10.25
CA ARG A 50 0.87 -1.52 11.37
C ARG A 50 1.92 -2.54 10.93
N GLN A 51 2.88 -2.85 11.81
CA GLN A 51 3.98 -3.77 11.52
C GLN A 51 3.47 -5.14 11.03
N GLU A 52 2.43 -5.66 11.68
CA GLU A 52 1.79 -6.94 11.35
C GLU A 52 1.12 -6.96 9.97
N ASP A 53 0.74 -5.80 9.44
CA ASP A 53 0.08 -5.68 8.14
C ASP A 53 1.10 -5.50 7.00
N LEU A 54 2.32 -5.02 7.29
CA LEU A 54 3.31 -4.68 6.26
C LEU A 54 3.59 -5.83 5.28
N PRO A 55 3.78 -7.09 5.69
CA PRO A 55 3.99 -8.19 4.74
C PRO A 55 2.80 -8.41 3.80
N ARG A 56 1.56 -8.24 4.29
CA ARG A 56 0.35 -8.38 3.48
C ARG A 56 0.20 -7.21 2.51
N ILE A 57 0.49 -6.00 2.97
CA ILE A 57 0.49 -4.81 2.13
C ILE A 57 1.56 -4.92 1.04
N ALA A 58 2.77 -5.34 1.38
CA ALA A 58 3.86 -5.52 0.41
C ALA A 58 3.52 -6.61 -0.62
N ALA A 59 2.97 -7.75 -0.20
CA ALA A 59 2.47 -8.77 -1.11
C ALA A 59 1.38 -8.23 -2.06
N GLU A 60 0.48 -7.40 -1.54
CA GLU A 60 -0.59 -6.81 -2.34
C GLU A 60 -0.06 -5.78 -3.35
N LEU A 61 0.92 -4.96 -2.94
CA LEU A 61 1.66 -4.06 -3.85
C LEU A 61 2.36 -4.85 -4.96
N LEU A 62 3.01 -5.97 -4.63
CA LEU A 62 3.64 -6.84 -5.62
C LEU A 62 2.61 -7.41 -6.61
N ARG A 63 1.41 -7.78 -6.14
CA ARG A 63 0.33 -8.28 -7.00
C ARG A 63 -0.10 -7.22 -8.02
N VAL A 64 -0.39 -6.01 -7.57
CA VAL A 64 -0.93 -4.94 -8.44
C VAL A 64 0.13 -4.28 -9.32
N LEU A 65 1.42 -4.37 -9.00
CA LEU A 65 2.50 -3.82 -9.84
C LEU A 65 2.74 -4.68 -11.08
N GLN A 66 3.03 -4.05 -12.21
CA GLN A 66 3.47 -4.73 -13.44
C GLN A 66 4.89 -5.35 -13.27
N PRO A 67 5.25 -6.41 -13.99
CA PRO A 67 6.63 -6.92 -13.99
C PRO A 67 7.63 -5.81 -14.34
N GLY A 68 8.72 -5.70 -13.58
CA GLY A 68 9.71 -4.61 -13.73
C GLY A 68 9.28 -3.24 -13.19
N ALA A 69 8.01 -3.06 -12.79
CA ALA A 69 7.53 -1.84 -12.16
C ALA A 69 8.16 -1.61 -10.78
N SER A 70 8.15 -0.37 -10.32
CA SER A 70 8.76 -0.01 -9.04
C SER A 70 7.79 0.63 -8.05
N VAL A 71 8.11 0.45 -6.77
CA VAL A 71 7.56 1.22 -5.67
C VAL A 71 8.66 2.12 -5.11
N SER A 72 8.33 3.39 -4.91
CA SER A 72 9.22 4.37 -4.29
C SER A 72 8.53 4.98 -3.08
N CYS A 73 9.24 5.01 -1.95
CA CYS A 73 8.76 5.56 -0.70
C CYS A 73 9.70 6.67 -0.22
N ALA A 74 9.26 7.92 -0.27
CA ALA A 74 10.04 9.07 0.17
C ALA A 74 9.72 9.44 1.62
N MET A 75 10.76 9.85 2.35
CA MET A 75 10.68 10.25 3.76
C MET A 75 11.76 11.26 4.11
N GLN A 76 11.60 11.96 5.24
CA GLN A 76 12.59 12.90 5.75
C GLN A 76 12.88 12.64 7.23
N PHE A 77 14.06 12.12 7.55
CA PHE A 77 14.41 11.77 8.94
C PHE A 77 14.39 12.96 9.91
N SER A 78 14.80 14.16 9.48
CA SER A 78 14.75 15.35 10.35
C SER A 78 13.31 15.68 10.80
N LYS A 79 12.36 15.56 9.88
CA LYS A 79 10.92 15.75 10.14
C LYS A 79 10.39 14.64 11.06
N LEU A 80 10.75 13.38 10.83
CA LEU A 80 10.32 12.23 11.62
C LEU A 80 10.86 12.27 13.07
N LYS A 81 12.13 12.67 13.25
CA LYS A 81 12.73 12.92 14.56
C LYS A 81 11.96 14.00 15.32
N ARG A 82 11.66 15.13 14.67
CA ARG A 82 10.87 16.20 15.29
C ARG A 82 9.46 15.76 15.67
N LEU A 83 8.80 14.94 14.85
CA LEU A 83 7.50 14.34 15.20
C LEU A 83 7.60 13.41 16.41
N THR A 84 8.74 12.73 16.58
CA THR A 84 9.02 11.88 17.74
C THR A 84 9.24 12.70 19.00
N GLU A 85 10.02 13.79 18.90
CA GLU A 85 10.22 14.75 20.00
C GLU A 85 8.91 15.38 20.47
N TYR A 86 7.96 15.60 19.55
CA TYR A 86 6.62 16.09 19.87
C TYR A 86 5.67 15.01 20.40
N GLY A 87 6.12 13.76 20.52
CA GLY A 87 5.31 12.64 21.00
C GLY A 87 4.21 12.20 20.03
N LEU A 88 4.30 12.56 18.75
CA LEU A 88 3.31 12.20 17.72
C LEU A 88 3.58 10.84 17.08
N LEU A 89 4.84 10.42 17.06
CA LEU A 89 5.30 9.13 16.55
C LEU A 89 6.33 8.53 17.52
N SER A 90 6.47 7.21 17.55
CA SER A 90 7.61 6.53 18.16
C SER A 90 8.70 6.27 17.11
N GLU A 91 9.97 6.17 17.54
CA GLU A 91 11.07 5.79 16.63
C GLU A 91 10.82 4.47 15.93
N SER A 92 10.26 3.50 16.66
CA SER A 92 9.87 2.21 16.10
C SER A 92 8.81 2.34 15.00
N GLN A 93 7.99 3.39 14.97
CA GLN A 93 6.95 3.57 13.95
C GLN A 93 7.53 3.95 12.59
N TRP A 94 8.61 4.72 12.55
CA TRP A 94 9.17 5.23 11.29
C TRP A 94 10.53 4.64 10.92
N ASP A 95 11.03 3.66 11.68
CA ASP A 95 12.21 2.89 11.30
C ASP A 95 12.09 2.35 9.87
N PRO A 96 12.91 2.83 8.92
CA PRO A 96 12.82 2.45 7.51
C PRO A 96 13.13 0.96 7.28
N LEU A 97 13.89 0.32 8.18
CA LEU A 97 14.23 -1.10 8.07
C LEU A 97 12.97 -1.97 8.12
N ARG A 98 11.94 -1.56 8.86
CA ARG A 98 10.67 -2.28 8.93
C ARG A 98 10.01 -2.40 7.56
N TYR A 99 10.02 -1.32 6.78
CA TYR A 99 9.44 -1.31 5.45
C TYR A 99 10.32 -2.04 4.45
N LEU A 100 11.65 -1.86 4.55
CA LEU A 100 12.64 -2.54 3.74
C LEU A 100 12.51 -4.07 3.87
N SER A 101 12.54 -4.59 5.10
CA SER A 101 12.41 -6.04 5.35
C SER A 101 11.07 -6.61 4.86
N ALA A 102 9.98 -5.83 4.93
CA ALA A 102 8.69 -6.27 4.40
C ALA A 102 8.69 -6.41 2.87
N MET A 103 9.38 -5.50 2.17
CA MET A 103 9.55 -5.57 0.71
C MET A 103 10.41 -6.77 0.31
N GLU A 104 11.55 -6.97 0.97
CA GLU A 104 12.43 -8.12 0.72
C GLU A 104 11.70 -9.46 0.97
N TYR A 105 10.99 -9.58 2.10
CA TYR A 105 10.22 -10.78 2.41
C TYR A 105 9.11 -11.06 1.38
N SER A 106 8.60 -10.01 0.74
CA SER A 106 7.56 -10.10 -0.29
C SER A 106 8.14 -10.31 -1.70
N LYS A 107 9.43 -10.64 -1.82
CA LYS A 107 10.11 -10.94 -3.10
C LYS A 107 10.27 -9.73 -4.03
N PHE A 108 10.31 -8.52 -3.50
CA PHE A 108 10.82 -7.40 -4.28
C PHE A 108 12.34 -7.54 -4.48
N GLU A 109 12.81 -7.05 -5.62
CA GLU A 109 14.22 -6.94 -5.99
C GLU A 109 14.69 -5.48 -5.86
N ASP A 110 16.01 -5.31 -5.86
CA ASP A 110 16.68 -3.99 -5.81
C ASP A 110 16.20 -3.09 -4.67
N VAL A 111 15.88 -3.70 -3.54
CA VAL A 111 15.42 -2.98 -2.36
C VAL A 111 16.59 -2.20 -1.78
N LYS A 112 16.51 -0.87 -1.79
CA LYS A 112 17.58 0.01 -1.31
C LYS A 112 17.03 1.35 -0.82
N ILE A 113 17.83 2.02 0.00
CA ILE A 113 17.58 3.39 0.45
C ILE A 113 18.64 4.29 -0.18
N THR A 114 18.21 5.31 -0.92
CA THR A 114 19.07 6.38 -1.42
C THR A 114 18.87 7.64 -0.59
N TYR A 115 19.92 8.47 -0.52
CA TYR A 115 19.95 9.71 0.22
C TYR A 115 20.10 10.84 -0.80
N GLU A 116 19.13 11.72 -0.83
CA GLU A 116 19.09 12.85 -1.75
C GLU A 116 19.11 14.15 -0.96
N ASN A 117 19.62 15.21 -1.57
CA ASN A 117 19.68 16.53 -0.96
C ASN A 117 19.11 17.56 -1.92
N ASP A 118 18.05 18.25 -1.49
CA ASP A 118 17.44 19.34 -2.23
C ASP A 118 17.70 20.68 -1.54
N LYS A 119 17.87 21.74 -2.34
CA LYS A 119 18.18 23.09 -1.81
C LYS A 119 17.09 23.64 -0.90
N ASN A 120 15.84 23.27 -1.13
CA ASN A 120 14.68 23.81 -0.41
C ASN A 120 14.21 22.86 0.69
N LEU A 121 14.23 21.55 0.43
CA LEU A 121 13.73 20.52 1.35
C LEU A 121 14.82 19.98 2.30
N GLY A 122 16.09 20.15 1.96
CA GLY A 122 17.22 19.56 2.66
C GLY A 122 17.42 18.09 2.30
N GLU A 123 18.06 17.34 3.21
CA GLU A 123 18.28 15.91 3.03
C GLU A 123 16.97 15.11 3.21
N TYR A 124 16.72 14.18 2.29
CA TYR A 124 15.60 13.24 2.34
C TYR A 124 16.04 11.86 1.83
N GLN A 125 15.28 10.84 2.22
CA GLN A 125 15.57 9.44 1.92
C GLN A 125 14.50 8.87 1.00
N ILE A 126 14.91 8.08 0.02
CA ILE A 126 14.00 7.36 -0.88
C ILE A 126 14.29 5.88 -0.75
N LEU A 127 13.31 5.12 -0.26
CA LEU A 127 13.33 3.66 -0.34
C LEU A 127 12.74 3.25 -1.69
N THR A 128 13.49 2.52 -2.49
CA THR A 128 13.05 2.00 -3.78
C THR A 128 13.05 0.48 -3.75
N ALA A 129 12.05 -0.13 -4.37
CA ALA A 129 11.98 -1.57 -4.59
C ALA A 129 11.33 -1.85 -5.96
N ARG A 130 11.72 -2.94 -6.61
CA ARG A 130 11.27 -3.31 -7.95
C ARG A 130 10.61 -4.68 -7.94
N LYS A 131 9.52 -4.84 -8.68
CA LYS A 131 8.96 -6.16 -8.94
C LYS A 131 9.87 -6.91 -9.93
N PRO A 132 10.26 -8.16 -9.64
CA PRO A 132 11.07 -8.97 -10.55
C PRO A 132 10.50 -8.99 -11.97
N ILE A 133 11.40 -8.96 -12.96
CA ILE A 133 11.03 -9.11 -14.38
C ILE A 133 10.80 -10.59 -14.70
N ASP A 134 11.49 -11.48 -13.98
CA ASP A 134 11.43 -12.92 -14.23
C ASP A 134 10.05 -13.50 -13.85
N SER A 135 9.28 -13.72 -14.92
CA SER A 135 8.39 -14.86 -15.16
C SER A 135 7.70 -15.48 -13.93
N PHE A 136 6.79 -14.74 -13.30
CA PHE A 136 5.48 -15.37 -13.12
C PHE A 136 4.78 -15.37 -14.47
N ASP A 137 5.36 -16.15 -15.38
CA ASP A 137 4.67 -16.62 -16.57
C ASP A 137 3.70 -17.69 -16.07
N SER A 138 2.70 -17.29 -15.30
CA SER A 138 1.41 -17.98 -15.32
C SER A 138 0.72 -17.61 -16.64
N ASN A 139 1.36 -17.96 -17.76
CA ASN A 139 0.64 -18.24 -18.99
C ASN A 139 -0.12 -19.57 -18.86
N ASP A 140 -0.08 -20.24 -17.70
CA ASP A 140 -1.04 -21.25 -17.29
C ASP A 140 -2.39 -20.59 -16.95
N PRO A 141 -3.39 -20.67 -17.85
CA PRO A 141 -4.70 -20.08 -17.62
C PRO A 141 -5.40 -20.71 -16.42
N GLU A 142 -5.05 -21.96 -16.07
CA GLU A 142 -5.66 -22.68 -14.96
C GLU A 142 -5.20 -22.14 -13.61
N ALA A 143 -3.89 -21.88 -13.46
CA ALA A 143 -3.36 -21.19 -12.28
C ALA A 143 -3.96 -19.79 -12.09
N MET A 144 -4.13 -19.03 -13.19
CA MET A 144 -4.73 -17.70 -13.15
C MET A 144 -6.22 -17.74 -12.80
N MET A 145 -6.97 -18.71 -13.34
CA MET A 145 -8.38 -18.93 -13.00
C MET A 145 -8.55 -19.34 -11.53
N ASN A 146 -7.65 -20.17 -11.01
CA ASN A 146 -7.67 -20.59 -9.61
C ASN A 146 -7.38 -19.41 -8.67
N GLU A 147 -6.42 -18.55 -9.02
CA GLU A 147 -6.10 -17.36 -8.23
C GLU A 147 -7.24 -16.33 -8.29
N LEU A 148 -7.85 -16.11 -9.46
CA LEU A 148 -9.03 -15.26 -9.60
C LEU A 148 -10.22 -15.78 -8.78
N ALA A 149 -10.48 -17.09 -8.83
CA ALA A 149 -11.54 -17.71 -8.03
C ALA A 149 -11.31 -17.54 -6.52
N LYS A 150 -10.05 -17.62 -6.09
CA LYS A 150 -9.65 -17.37 -4.70
C LYS A 150 -9.88 -15.90 -4.31
N GLN A 151 -9.47 -14.94 -5.14
CA GLN A 151 -9.68 -13.51 -4.89
C GLN A 151 -11.18 -13.16 -4.81
N ILE A 152 -12.01 -13.69 -5.72
CA ILE A 152 -13.47 -13.50 -5.68
C ILE A 152 -14.07 -14.05 -4.38
N LYS A 153 -13.58 -15.20 -3.92
CA LYS A 153 -14.04 -15.82 -2.67
C LYS A 153 -13.65 -14.96 -1.46
N GLU A 154 -12.41 -14.48 -1.41
CA GLU A 154 -11.93 -13.60 -0.35
C GLU A 154 -12.71 -12.27 -0.31
N GLU A 155 -12.97 -11.67 -1.48
CA GLU A 155 -13.76 -10.45 -1.59
C GLU A 155 -15.21 -10.66 -1.13
N ARG A 156 -15.84 -11.77 -1.54
CA ARG A 156 -17.20 -12.12 -1.09
C ARG A 156 -17.27 -12.26 0.43
N VAL A 157 -16.31 -12.94 1.04
CA VAL A 157 -16.22 -13.10 2.49
C VAL A 157 -16.04 -11.74 3.17
N ASN A 158 -15.15 -10.89 2.66
CA ASN A 158 -14.94 -9.54 3.19
C ASN A 158 -16.22 -8.69 3.11
N LEU A 159 -16.94 -8.76 1.98
CA LEU A 159 -18.22 -8.07 1.81
C LEU A 159 -19.30 -8.57 2.79
N GLU A 160 -19.36 -9.88 3.06
CA GLU A 160 -20.26 -10.43 4.08
C GLU A 160 -19.89 -9.97 5.49
N PHE A 161 -18.61 -9.97 5.85
CA PHE A 161 -18.15 -9.42 7.13
C PHE A 161 -18.51 -7.94 7.28
N LEU A 162 -18.37 -7.14 6.23
CA LEU A 162 -18.77 -5.73 6.21
C LEU A 162 -20.29 -5.54 6.36
N LYS A 163 -21.11 -6.40 5.73
CA LYS A 163 -22.57 -6.38 5.87
C LYS A 163 -23.00 -6.77 7.29
N ASN A 164 -22.38 -7.79 7.88
CA ASN A 164 -22.69 -8.23 9.24
C ASN A 164 -22.30 -7.20 10.30
N ARG A 165 -21.20 -6.45 10.11
CA ARG A 165 -20.84 -5.33 11.00
C ARG A 165 -21.82 -4.15 10.95
N ARG A 166 -22.59 -4.00 9.86
CA ARG A 166 -23.61 -2.94 9.72
C ARG A 166 -24.96 -3.30 10.34
N ARG A 167 -25.21 -4.57 10.67
CA ARG A 167 -26.39 -4.98 11.43
C ARG A 167 -26.11 -4.75 12.93
N LYS A 168 -26.44 -3.57 13.44
CA LYS A 168 -26.68 -3.43 14.88
C LYS A 168 -27.95 -4.24 15.23
N PRO A 169 -28.01 -4.90 16.40
CA PRO A 169 -29.27 -5.46 16.87
C PRO A 169 -30.25 -4.32 17.14
N ASP A 170 -31.44 -4.41 16.54
CA ASP A 170 -32.58 -3.62 16.97
C ASP A 170 -32.90 -4.06 18.40
N PHE A 171 -32.64 -3.19 19.37
CA PHE A 171 -33.17 -3.38 20.72
C PHE A 171 -34.67 -3.13 20.63
N GLU A 172 -35.45 -4.20 20.67
CA GLU A 172 -36.88 -4.13 20.96
C GLU A 172 -37.06 -3.57 22.38
N GLU A 173 -37.46 -2.31 22.50
CA GLU A 173 -38.07 -1.79 23.72
C GLU A 173 -39.43 -2.49 23.91
N LYS A 174 -39.46 -3.51 24.78
CA LYS A 174 -40.71 -4.01 25.35
C LYS A 174 -41.10 -3.12 26.52
N ASN A 175 -42.17 -2.35 26.32
CA ASN A 175 -42.97 -1.72 27.37
C ASN A 175 -43.66 -2.78 28.25
#